data_AF-K2AZJ6-F1
#
_entry.id   AF-K2AZJ6-F1
#
_cell.length_a   1.000
_cell.length_b   1.000
_cell.length_c   1.000
_cell.angle_alpha   90.00
_cell.angle_beta   90.00
_cell.angle_gamma   90.00
#
_symmetry.space_group_name_H-M   'P 1'
#
loop_
_entity.id
_entity.type
_entity.pdbx_description
1 polymer ?
#
loop_
_entity_poly.entity_id
_entity_poly.type
_entity_poly.pdbx_seq_one_letter_code
_entity_poly.pdbx_strand_id
1 'polypeptide(L)' 'VTPFARTKHLHAPGGRASEWRSAFQESQNRKKIFLTLCKQDFFHQVWFAWSSVGWVCRQFLVGHIQKGLGMIAGLFT' A
#
# COMPACT_ATOMS: atom_id res chain seq x y z
N VAL A 1 13.68 -43.05 -11.20
CA VAL A 1 14.12 -41.65 -11.02
C VAL A 1 13.06 -40.93 -10.22
N THR A 2 13.31 -40.67 -8.93
CA THR A 2 12.38 -39.96 -8.03
C THR A 2 12.62 -38.46 -8.14
N PRO A 3 11.65 -37.63 -8.56
CA PRO A 3 11.86 -36.19 -8.61
C PRO A 3 11.75 -35.61 -7.19
N PHE A 4 12.88 -35.19 -6.64
CA PHE A 4 12.92 -34.32 -5.46
C PHE A 4 12.57 -32.89 -5.89
N ALA A 5 11.33 -32.65 -6.30
CA ALA A 5 10.83 -31.29 -6.54
C ALA A 5 10.59 -30.60 -5.19
N ARG A 6 11.67 -30.15 -4.55
CA ARG A 6 11.58 -29.25 -3.39
C ARG A 6 11.51 -27.81 -3.90
N THR A 7 10.34 -27.22 -3.81
CA THR A 7 10.12 -25.78 -4.05
C THR A 7 10.90 -25.00 -2.99
N LYS A 8 12.04 -24.41 -3.37
CA LYS A 8 12.78 -23.49 -2.50
C LYS A 8 12.11 -22.13 -2.54
N HIS A 9 11.52 -21.70 -1.42
CA HIS A 9 11.07 -20.33 -1.27
C HIS A 9 12.31 -19.43 -1.19
N LEU A 10 12.69 -18.80 -2.30
CA LEU A 10 13.74 -17.79 -2.34
C LEU A 10 13.21 -16.54 -1.65
N HIS A 11 13.37 -16.47 -0.33
CA HIS A 11 13.15 -15.23 0.40
C HIS A 11 14.11 -14.18 -0.18
N ALA A 12 13.57 -13.10 -0.73
CA ALA A 12 14.38 -11.98 -1.17
C ALA A 12 15.24 -11.51 0.01
N PRO A 13 16.56 -11.26 -0.17
CA PRO A 13 17.46 -10.81 0.89
C PRO A 13 17.19 -9.36 1.34
N GLY A 14 16.12 -8.74 0.84
CA GLY A 14 15.69 -7.43 1.29
C GLY A 14 15.14 -7.53 2.70
N GLY A 15 15.86 -6.95 3.67
CA GLY A 15 15.35 -6.74 5.01
C GLY A 15 13.94 -6.15 4.96
N ARG A 16 13.09 -6.51 5.94
CA ARG A 16 11.72 -5.98 6.07
C ARG A 16 11.75 -4.51 5.67
N ALA A 17 11.08 -4.16 4.56
CA ALA A 17 10.99 -2.77 4.14
C ALA A 17 10.50 -1.97 5.34
N SER A 18 11.10 -0.81 5.60
CA SER A 18 10.67 0.02 6.72
C SER A 18 9.15 0.22 6.62
N GLU A 19 8.47 0.24 7.76
CA GLU A 19 7.02 0.36 7.79
C GLU A 19 6.52 1.56 6.97
N TRP A 20 7.31 2.64 7.02
CA TRP A 20 7.12 3.82 6.17
C TRP A 20 7.19 3.51 4.67
N ARG A 21 8.25 2.83 4.20
CA ARG A 21 8.45 2.55 2.77
C ARG A 21 7.40 1.58 2.23
N SER A 22 7.01 0.60 3.03
CA SER A 22 5.90 -0.30 2.70
C SER A 22 4.59 0.47 2.55
N ALA A 23 4.28 1.35 3.51
CA ALA A 23 3.07 2.16 3.49
C ALA A 23 3.04 3.20 2.35
N PHE A 24 4.21 3.77 2.01
CA PHE A 24 4.37 4.66 0.87
C PHE A 24 4.04 3.95 -0.45
N GLN A 25 4.62 2.76 -0.67
CA GLN A 25 4.33 1.95 -1.85
C GLN A 25 2.87 1.51 -1.90
N GLU A 26 2.27 1.14 -0.77
CA GLU A 26 0.85 0.80 -0.70
C GLU A 26 -0.04 1.96 -1.18
N SER A 27 0.23 3.17 -0.68
CA SER A 27 -0.52 4.37 -1.07
C SER A 27 -0.38 4.70 -2.56
N GLN A 28 0.85 4.67 -3.08
CA GLN A 28 1.14 4.85 -4.51
C GLN A 28 0.43 3.80 -5.38
N ASN A 29 0.46 2.53 -4.98
CA ASN A 29 -0.19 1.46 -5.71
C ASN A 29 -1.71 1.65 -5.75
N ARG A 30 -2.33 2.04 -4.63
CA ARG A 30 -3.77 2.31 -4.55
C ARG A 30 -4.17 3.48 -5.46
N LYS A 31 -3.38 4.57 -5.47
CA LYS A 31 -3.55 5.69 -6.39
C LYS A 31 -3.44 5.24 -7.85
N LYS A 32 -2.41 4.46 -8.19
CA LYS A 32 -2.21 3.93 -9.55
C LYS A 32 -3.39 3.06 -9.98
N ILE A 33 -3.82 2.11 -9.14
CA ILE A 33 -4.97 1.25 -9.39
C ILE A 33 -6.23 2.08 -9.64
N PHE A 34 -6.50 3.07 -8.78
CA PHE A 34 -7.65 3.94 -8.94
C PHE A 34 -7.62 4.67 -10.29
N LEU A 35 -6.48 5.27 -10.64
CA LEU A 35 -6.31 5.99 -11.91
C LEU A 35 -6.41 5.07 -13.13
N THR A 36 -5.92 3.83 -13.05
CA THR A 36 -5.89 2.92 -14.21
C THR A 36 -7.15 2.09 -14.39
N LEU A 37 -7.82 1.70 -13.30
CA LEU A 37 -8.90 0.71 -13.33
C LEU A 37 -10.27 1.26 -12.91
N CYS A 38 -10.33 2.42 -12.24
CA CYS A 38 -11.60 2.98 -11.76
C CYS A 38 -12.09 4.14 -12.63
N LYS A 39 -13.40 4.41 -12.54
CA LYS A 39 -14.01 5.60 -13.15
C LYS A 39 -13.47 6.87 -12.51
N GLN A 40 -13.22 7.89 -13.33
CA GLN A 40 -12.60 9.14 -12.90
C GLN A 40 -13.62 10.27 -12.67
N ASP A 41 -14.89 9.94 -12.51
CA ASP A 41 -15.94 10.92 -12.23
C ASP A 41 -15.69 11.60 -10.88
N PHE A 42 -16.17 12.84 -10.73
CA PHE A 42 -16.00 13.63 -9.50
C PHE A 42 -16.38 12.86 -8.23
N PHE A 43 -17.51 12.16 -8.24
CA PHE A 43 -17.95 11.35 -7.09
C PHE A 43 -16.97 10.22 -6.74
N HIS A 44 -16.39 9.55 -7.73
CA HIS A 44 -15.42 8.48 -7.50
C HIS A 44 -14.11 9.03 -6.95
N GLN A 45 -13.69 10.22 -7.39
CA GLN A 45 -12.52 10.90 -6.83
C GLN A 45 -12.74 11.29 -5.37
N VAL A 46 -13.92 11.84 -5.04
CA VAL A 46 -14.29 12.16 -3.65
C VAL A 46 -14.35 10.91 -2.79
N TRP A 47 -14.94 9.82 -3.28
CA TRP A 47 -14.95 8.54 -2.55
C TRP A 47 -13.56 7.95 -2.36
N PHE A 48 -12.69 8.04 -3.37
CA PHE A 48 -11.31 7.61 -3.25
C PHE A 48 -10.56 8.43 -2.19
N ALA A 49 -10.71 9.75 -2.21
CA ALA A 49 -10.12 10.64 -1.21
C ALA A 49 -10.63 10.32 0.20
N TRP A 50 -11.95 10.15 0.36
CA TRP A 50 -12.55 9.78 1.64
C TRP A 50 -12.03 8.44 2.17
N SER A 51 -11.97 7.42 1.29
CA SER A 51 -11.44 6.10 1.64
C SER A 51 -9.96 6.14 2.03
N SER A 52 -9.18 7.03 1.39
CA SER A 52 -7.76 7.22 1.65
C SER A 52 -7.55 7.88 3.01
N VAL A 53 -8.31 8.93 3.33
CA VAL A 53 -8.29 9.58 4.64
C VAL A 53 -8.66 8.60 5.74
N GLY A 54 -9.75 7.84 5.59
CA GLY A 54 -10.17 6.84 6.58
C GLY A 54 -9.11 5.77 6.84
N TRP A 55 -8.40 5.32 5.80
CA TRP A 55 -7.33 4.33 5.94
C TRP A 55 -6.10 4.89 6.65
N VAL A 56 -5.72 6.13 6.34
CA VAL A 56 -4.64 6.84 7.05
C VAL A 56 -5.01 7.03 8.51
N CYS A 57 -6.21 7.53 8.82
CA CYS A 57 -6.72 7.69 10.19
C CYS A 57 -6.69 6.37 10.97
N ARG A 58 -7.06 5.25 10.34
CA ARG A 58 -6.99 3.93 10.97
C ARG A 58 -5.56 3.58 11.42
N GLN A 59 -4.53 3.89 10.65
CA GLN A 59 -3.15 3.60 11.06
C GLN A 59 -2.75 4.41 12.29
N PHE A 60 -3.21 5.66 12.40
CA PHE A 60 -2.98 6.48 13.59
C PHE A 60 -3.73 5.95 14.82
N LEU A 61 -4.98 5.51 14.67
CA LEU A 61 -5.76 4.92 15.77
C LEU A 61 -5.15 3.62 16.32
N VAL A 62 -4.47 2.85 15.47
CA VAL A 62 -3.77 1.62 15.87
C VAL A 62 -2.37 1.92 16.46
N GLY A 63 -1.93 3.18 16.45
CA GLY A 63 -0.61 3.59 16.95
C GLY A 63 0.52 3.42 15.94
N HIS A 64 0.23 3.07 14.68
CA HIS A 64 1.22 2.90 13.61
C HIS A 64 1.54 4.22 12.91
N ILE A 65 2.19 5.14 13.64
CA ILE A 65 2.51 6.49 13.17
C ILE A 65 3.39 6.47 11.91
N GLN A 66 4.44 5.64 11.88
CA GLN A 66 5.34 5.55 10.73
C GLN A 66 4.62 5.08 9.45
N LYS A 67 3.65 4.17 9.58
CA LYS A 67 2.80 3.77 8.45
C LYS A 67 1.88 4.91 8.00
N GLY A 68 1.19 5.56 8.93
CA GLY A 68 0.32 6.70 8.61
C GLY A 68 1.06 7.79 7.82
N LEU A 69 2.27 8.15 8.25
CA LEU A 69 3.11 9.12 7.56
C LEU A 69 3.57 8.64 6.16
N GLY A 70 3.93 7.35 6.04
CA GLY A 70 4.27 6.76 4.74
C GLY A 70 3.09 6.80 3.77
N MET A 71 1.89 6.50 4.24
CA MET A 71 0.67 6.55 3.42
C MET A 71 0.35 7.97 2.95
N ILE A 72 0.44 8.97 3.85
CA ILE A 72 0.25 10.39 3.51
C ILE A 72 1.23 10.80 2.42
N ALA A 73 2.53 10.55 2.63
CA ALA A 73 3.56 10.89 1.65
C ALA A 73 3.27 10.25 0.28
N GLY A 74 2.86 8.98 0.25
CA GLY A 74 2.54 8.28 -0.98
C GLY A 74 1.26 8.75 -1.68
N LEU A 75 0.35 9.43 -0.99
CA LEU A 75 -0.88 9.99 -1.57
C LEU A 75 -0.60 11.30 -2.32
N PHE A 76 0.23 12.17 -1.71
CA PHE A 76 0.56 13.50 -2.22
C PHE A 76 1.74 13.52 -3.20
N THR A 77 2.49 12.41 -3.31
CA THR A 77 3.50 12.20 -4.37
C THR A 77 2.83 11.70 -5.64
#